data_AF-A0A378PU00-F1
#
_entry.id   AF-A0A378PU00-F1
#
_cell.length_a   1.000
_cell.length_b   1.000
_cell.length_c   1.000
_cell.angle_alpha   90.00
_cell.angle_beta   90.00
_cell.angle_gamma   90.00
#
_symmetry.space_group_name_H-M   'P 1'
#
loop_
_entity.id
_entity.type
_entity.pdbx_description
1 polymer ?
#
loop_
_entity_poly.entity_id
_entity_poly.type
_entity_poly.pdbx_seq_one_letter_code
_entity_poly.pdbx_strand_id
1 'polypeptide(L)' 'MISIAEQNRRRKAVEYSIATCELEGCIISDEYRKLSEKYIKGEMTLEEMGKIIRRNLPSNKSK' A
#
# COMPACT_ATOMS: atom_id res chain seq x y z
N MET A 1 18.01 -5.45 -1.82
CA MET A 1 17.64 -5.34 -0.41
C MET A 1 17.83 -3.89 0.01
N ILE A 2 16.77 -3.21 0.47
CA ILE A 2 16.86 -1.81 0.91
C ILE A 2 17.36 -1.72 2.35
N SER A 3 17.93 -0.58 2.73
CA SER A 3 18.46 -0.35 4.07
C SER A 3 17.36 -0.39 5.13
N ILE A 4 17.72 -0.74 6.37
CA ILE A 4 16.79 -0.71 7.52
C ILE A 4 16.19 0.70 7.72
N ALA A 5 16.98 1.75 7.49
CA ALA A 5 16.50 3.12 7.53
C ALA A 5 15.37 3.37 6.52
N GLU A 6 15.52 2.87 5.29
CA GLU A 6 14.48 2.98 4.26
C GLU A 6 13.25 2.13 4.58
N GLN A 7 13.42 0.90 5.11
CA GLN A 7 12.29 0.08 5.55
C GLN A 7 11.49 0.79 6.65
N ASN A 8 12.17 1.39 7.64
CA ASN A 8 11.52 2.13 8.72
C ASN A 8 10.80 3.39 8.21
N ARG A 9 11.41 4.11 7.25
CA ARG A 9 10.77 5.25 6.59
C ARG A 9 9.48 4.83 5.87
N ARG A 10 9.53 3.75 5.09
CA ARG A 10 8.36 3.20 4.38
C ARG A 10 7.27 2.72 5.34
N ARG A 11 7.65 2.02 6.41
CA ARG A 11 6.71 1.54 7.45
C ARG A 11 5.93 2.69 8.06
N LYS A 12 6.63 3.73 8.53
CA LYS A 12 5.98 4.94 9.08
C LYS A 12 5.02 5.59 8.09
N ALA A 13 5.42 5.70 6.82
CA ALA A 13 4.57 6.29 5.79
C ALA A 13 3.29 5.47 5.56
N VAL A 14 3.42 4.15 5.43
CA VAL A 14 2.27 3.23 5.26
C VAL A 14 1.35 3.25 6.47
N GLU A 15 1.88 3.11 7.68
CA GLU A 15 1.09 3.08 8.91
C GLU A 15 0.33 4.40 9.10
N TYR A 16 0.99 5.53 8.85
CA TYR A 16 0.33 6.84 8.89
C TYR A 16 -0.79 6.93 7.85
N SER A 17 -0.55 6.53 6.60
CA SER A 17 -1.58 6.53 5.55
C SER A 17 -2.79 5.66 5.91
N ILE A 18 -2.56 4.45 6.43
CA ILE A 18 -3.64 3.55 6.89
C ILE A 18 -4.44 4.22 8.01
N ALA A 19 -3.77 4.72 9.04
CA ALA A 19 -4.42 5.37 10.17
C ALA A 19 -5.25 6.59 9.72
N THR A 20 -4.74 7.40 8.79
CA THR A 20 -5.49 8.55 8.26
C THR A 20 -6.77 8.14 7.55
N CYS A 21 -6.76 7.04 6.78
CA CYS A 21 -7.97 6.54 6.14
C CYS A 21 -8.95 5.92 7.15
N GLU A 22 -8.44 5.18 8.14
CA GLU A 22 -9.27 4.57 9.18
C GLU A 22 -9.96 5.61 10.06
N LEU A 23 -9.32 6.77 10.31
CA LEU A 23 -9.94 7.91 10.98
C LEU A 23 -11.16 8.46 10.22
N GLU A 24 -11.15 8.39 8.89
CA GLU A 24 -12.28 8.74 8.03
C GLU A 24 -13.34 7.62 7.92
N GLY A 25 -13.21 6.55 8.71
CA GLY A 25 -14.11 5.40 8.70
C GLY A 25 -13.87 4.43 7.54
N CYS A 26 -12.76 4.53 6.81
CA CYS A 26 -12.42 3.57 5.77
C CYS A 26 -11.93 2.25 6.37
N ILE A 27 -12.31 1.13 5.75
CA ILE A 27 -11.76 -0.19 6.07
C ILE A 27 -10.68 -0.53 5.05
N ILE A 28 -9.44 -0.71 5.51
CA ILE A 28 -8.31 -1.10 4.67
C ILE A 28 -8.28 -2.61 4.48
N SER A 29 -8.24 -3.07 3.22
CA SER A 29 -8.25 -4.49 2.88
C SER A 29 -6.96 -5.21 3.28
N ASP A 30 -7.08 -6.50 3.62
CA ASP A 30 -5.93 -7.37 3.91
C ASP A 30 -4.97 -7.49 2.73
N GLU A 31 -5.49 -7.42 1.50
CA GLU A 31 -4.68 -7.43 0.29
C GLU A 31 -3.77 -6.20 0.22
N TYR A 32 -4.29 -5.00 0.53
CA TYR A 32 -3.49 -3.78 0.58
C TYR A 32 -2.40 -3.89 1.66
N ARG A 33 -2.71 -4.45 2.84
CA ARG A 33 -1.72 -4.66 3.91
C ARG A 33 -0.60 -5.61 3.47
N LYS A 34 -0.94 -6.71 2.80
CA LYS A 34 0.05 -7.65 2.25
C LYS A 34 0.96 -7.01 1.20
N LEU A 35 0.41 -6.19 0.30
CA LEU A 35 1.20 -5.45 -0.69
C LEU A 35 2.10 -4.41 -0.04
N SER A 36 1.58 -3.71 0.97
CA SER A 36 2.34 -2.72 1.74
C SER A 36 3.55 -3.35 2.43
N GLU A 37 3.42 -4.55 2.99
CA GLU A 37 4.54 -5.25 3.64
C GLU A 37 5.65 -5.60 2.65
N LYS A 38 5.29 -6.06 1.44
CA LYS A 38 6.26 -6.31 0.36
C LYS A 38 6.98 -5.02 -0.04
N TYR A 39 6.26 -3.91 -0.12
CA TYR A 39 6.85 -2.60 -0.40
C TYR A 39 7.80 -2.14 0.73
N ILE A 40 7.41 -2.33 1.99
CA ILE A 40 8.21 -1.98 3.17
C ILE A 40 9.51 -2.78 3.22
N LYS A 41 9.46 -4.08 2.90
CA LYS A 41 10.65 -4.96 2.84
C LYS A 41 11.54 -4.68 1.62
N GLY A 42 11.05 -3.90 0.66
CA GLY A 42 11.71 -3.64 -0.62
C GLY A 42 11.72 -4.85 -1.56
N GLU A 43 10.76 -5.76 -1.39
CA GLU A 43 10.46 -6.85 -2.32
C GLU A 43 9.72 -6.33 -3.57
N MET A 44 9.14 -5.13 -3.47
CA MET A 44 8.54 -4.41 -4.59
C MET A 44 8.74 -2.89 -4.48
N THR A 45 8.64 -2.22 -5.62
CA THR A 45 8.60 -0.77 -5.73
C THR A 45 7.20 -0.22 -5.49
N LEU A 46 7.11 1.08 -5.19
CA LEU A 46 5.81 1.77 -5.05
C LEU A 46 5.02 1.75 -6.38
N GLU A 47 5.72 1.83 -7.51
CA GLU A 47 5.10 1.80 -8.84
C GLU A 47 4.42 0.45 -9.10
N GLU A 48 5.09 -0.65 -8.81
CA GLU A 48 4.53 -2.01 -8.94
C GLU A 48 3.33 -2.20 -8.03
N MET A 49 3.42 -1.76 -6.77
CA MET A 49 2.30 -1.81 -5.82
C MET A 49 1.09 -1.04 -6.38
N GLY A 50 1.31 0.18 -6.87
CA GLY A 50 0.27 1.01 -7.47
C GLY A 50 -0.37 0.39 -8.72
N LYS A 51 0.43 -0.29 -9.57
CA LYS A 51 -0.08 -1.02 -10.74
C LYS A 51 -0.99 -2.18 -10.33
N ILE A 52 -0.62 -2.96 -9.32
CA ILE A 52 -1.44 -4.08 -8.81
C ILE A 52 -2.76 -3.56 -8.25
N ILE A 53 -2.70 -2.53 -7.39
CA ILE A 53 -3.92 -1.93 -6.80
C ILE A 53 -4.85 -1.43 -7.90
N ARG A 54 -4.34 -0.65 -8.87
CA ARG A 54 -5.16 -0.12 -9.97
C ARG A 54 -5.79 -1.20 -10.84
N ARG A 55 -5.09 -2.32 -11.06
CA ARG A 55 -5.62 -3.44 -11.84
C ARG A 55 -6.80 -4.13 -11.12
N ASN A 56 -6.80 -4.12 -9.79
CA ASN A 56 -7.83 -4.77 -8.98
C ASN A 56 -8.99 -3.82 -8.63
N LEU A 57 -8.88 -2.53 -8.94
CA LEU A 57 -10.01 -1.61 -8.83
C LEU A 57 -11.10 -2.00 -9.83
N PRO A 58 -12.38 -1.94 -9.42
CA PRO A 58 -13.47 -2.17 -10.34
C PRO A 58 -13.37 -1.19 -11.50
N SER A 59 -13.26 -1.73 -12.72
CA SER A 59 -13.32 -0.91 -13.92
C SER A 59 -14.75 -0.42 -14.06
N ASN A 60 -14.97 0.87 -13.82
CA ASN A 60 -16.24 1.51 -14.10
C ASN A 60 -16.40 1.65 -15.62
N LYS A 61 -16.53 0.52 -16.33
CA LYS A 61 -17.08 0.49 -17.69
C LYS A 61 -18.60 0.60 -17.56
N SER A 62 -19.05 1.75 -17.08
CA SER A 62 -20.45 2.15 -17.31
C SER A 62 -20.63 2.25 -18.82
N LYS A 63 -21.57 1.44 -19.33
CA LYS A 63 -22.14 1.57 -20.68
C LYS A 63 -22.75 2.94 -20.88
#